data_AF-A0A524IQG1-F1
#
_entry.id   AF-A0A524IQG1-F1
#
_cell.length_a   1.000
_cell.length_b   1.000
_cell.length_c   1.000
_cell.angle_alpha   90.00
_cell.angle_beta   90.00
_cell.angle_gamma   90.00
#
_symmetry.space_group_name_H-M   'P 1'
#
loop_
_entity.id
_entity.type
_entity.pdbx_description
1 polymer ?
#
loop_
_entity_poly.entity_id
_entity_poly.type
_entity_poly.pdbx_seq_one_letter_code
_entity_poly.pdbx_strand_id
1 'polypeptide(L)'
;MFAGRLGRRKKCKQALAALAKKHGWKHEAAGERSGLGFVTASYKGRDIEINPGDEYALEADIHGSPLYLKTEPPGYPQDGVCRFTTGDEQFDSLFPFRYAEPSLAGRIELSREESRRVLHPLYWFLGRWGKKLGRMKIDWSGAAVHLMPGHQDRLDSGQRYLLAEDLESLLEDMVLLVRAIDDIAAGKESNLPEN
;
A
#
# COMPACT_ATOMS: atom_id res chain seq x y z
N MET A 1 -0.36 27.16 -5.23
CA MET A 1 -0.99 27.13 -3.90
C MET A 1 -1.99 25.97 -3.92
N PHE A 2 -1.61 24.81 -3.37
CA PHE A 2 -2.51 23.66 -3.29
C PHE A 2 -3.46 23.86 -2.11
N ALA A 3 -4.73 24.16 -2.40
CA ALA A 3 -5.78 24.21 -1.40
C ALA A 3 -6.31 22.79 -1.17
N GLY A 4 -6.26 22.32 0.08
CA GLY A 4 -6.71 21.00 0.42
C GLY A 4 -8.24 20.80 0.45
N ARG A 5 -8.75 19.64 0.02
CA ARG A 5 -10.16 19.20 0.05
C ARG A 5 -10.42 18.04 1.05
N LEU A 6 -10.83 18.32 2.28
CA LEU A 6 -11.03 17.30 3.33
C LEU A 6 -11.90 16.10 2.88
N GLY A 7 -11.42 14.88 3.14
CA GLY A 7 -12.21 13.65 3.05
C GLY A 7 -13.27 13.62 4.15
N ARG A 8 -14.55 13.67 3.78
CA ARG A 8 -15.65 13.60 4.76
C ARG A 8 -15.96 12.15 5.08
N ARG A 9 -15.92 11.77 6.36
CA ARG A 9 -16.37 10.46 6.91
C ARG A 9 -17.55 9.84 6.17
N LYS A 10 -18.63 10.61 6.01
CA LYS A 10 -19.87 10.18 5.33
C LYS A 10 -19.64 9.81 3.86
N LYS A 11 -18.82 10.58 3.14
CA LYS A 11 -18.50 10.33 1.73
C LYS A 11 -17.63 9.08 1.57
N CYS A 12 -16.62 8.91 2.44
CA CYS A 12 -15.80 7.69 2.45
C CYS A 12 -16.65 6.45 2.75
N LYS A 13 -17.52 6.50 3.77
CA LYS A 13 -18.47 5.41 4.08
C LYS A 13 -19.39 5.09 2.90
N GLN A 14 -19.92 6.11 2.22
CA GLN A 14 -20.77 5.94 1.04
C GLN A 14 -20.01 5.34 -0.14
N ALA A 15 -18.77 5.77 -0.37
CA ALA A 15 -17.91 5.23 -1.43
C ALA A 15 -17.55 3.78 -1.16
N LEU A 16 -17.18 3.43 0.07
CA LEU A 16 -16.91 2.05 0.47
C LEU A 16 -18.15 1.16 0.33
N ALA A 17 -19.32 1.63 0.77
CA ALA A 17 -20.58 0.91 0.61
C ALA A 17 -20.95 0.74 -0.88
N ALA A 18 -20.71 1.76 -1.71
CA ALA A 18 -20.95 1.69 -3.15
C ALA A 18 -19.99 0.71 -3.84
N LEU A 19 -18.70 0.73 -3.47
CA LEU A 19 -17.69 -0.22 -3.94
C LEU A 19 -18.06 -1.65 -3.55
N ALA A 20 -18.39 -1.88 -2.28
CA ALA A 20 -18.84 -3.18 -1.80
C ALA A 20 -20.07 -3.67 -2.58
N LYS A 21 -21.08 -2.80 -2.77
CA LYS A 21 -22.27 -3.13 -3.58
C LYS A 21 -21.92 -3.46 -5.03
N LYS A 22 -21.02 -2.69 -5.66
CA LYS A 22 -20.57 -2.89 -7.05
C LYS A 22 -19.97 -4.29 -7.25
N HIS A 23 -19.20 -4.75 -6.27
CA HIS A 23 -18.51 -6.05 -6.33
C HIS A 23 -19.24 -7.18 -5.61
N GLY A 24 -20.44 -6.94 -5.08
CA GLY A 24 -21.22 -7.94 -4.33
C GLY A 24 -20.61 -8.31 -2.97
N TRP A 25 -19.73 -7.46 -2.41
CA TRP A 25 -19.11 -7.68 -1.12
C TRP A 25 -19.99 -7.23 0.03
N LYS A 26 -19.73 -7.79 1.21
CA LYS A 26 -20.34 -7.35 2.46
C LYS A 26 -19.56 -6.16 3.03
N HIS A 27 -20.28 -5.09 3.37
CA HIS A 27 -19.74 -3.96 4.12
C HIS A 27 -20.14 -4.07 5.59
N GLU A 28 -19.18 -4.41 6.45
CA GLU A 28 -19.39 -4.65 7.88
C GLU A 28 -19.43 -3.32 8.68
N ALA A 29 -20.38 -2.45 8.35
CA ALA A 29 -21.01 -1.44 9.24
C ALA A 29 -22.18 -0.71 8.55
N ALA A 30 -22.83 -1.36 7.58
CA ALA A 30 -23.96 -0.76 6.85
C ALA A 30 -25.15 -0.39 7.78
N GLY A 31 -25.18 -0.87 9.03
CA GLY A 31 -26.25 -0.60 10.02
C GLY A 31 -25.87 0.30 11.21
N GLU A 32 -24.59 0.54 11.50
CA GLU A 32 -24.18 1.28 12.72
C GLU A 32 -23.92 2.77 12.45
N ARG A 33 -24.51 3.65 13.28
CA ARG A 33 -24.39 5.12 13.16
C ARG A 33 -22.97 5.64 13.39
N SER A 34 -22.14 4.93 14.15
CA SER A 34 -20.83 5.39 14.64
C SER A 34 -19.63 4.62 14.08
N GLY A 35 -19.81 3.67 13.16
CA GLY A 35 -18.74 2.95 12.47
C GLY A 35 -18.62 3.34 10.99
N LEU A 36 -17.39 3.41 10.46
CA LEU A 36 -17.16 3.48 9.01
C LEU A 36 -17.40 2.13 8.32
N GLY A 37 -17.12 1.04 9.05
CA GLY A 37 -17.16 -0.33 8.58
C GLY A 37 -15.96 -0.70 7.74
N PHE A 38 -15.69 -2.00 7.67
CA PHE A 38 -14.63 -2.58 6.87
C PHE A 38 -15.20 -3.50 5.79
N VAL A 39 -14.36 -3.85 4.83
CA VAL A 39 -14.66 -4.86 3.81
C VAL A 39 -13.55 -5.89 3.86
N THR A 40 -13.91 -7.15 4.01
CA THR A 40 -13.04 -8.29 3.76
C THR A 40 -13.62 -9.05 2.57
N ALA A 41 -12.83 -9.24 1.53
CA ALA A 41 -13.31 -9.86 0.30
C ALA A 41 -12.17 -10.50 -0.49
N SER A 42 -12.53 -11.38 -1.43
CA SER A 42 -11.62 -11.77 -2.50
C SER A 42 -11.84 -10.87 -3.72
N TYR A 43 -10.79 -10.18 -4.17
CA TYR A 43 -10.80 -9.36 -5.37
C TYR A 43 -9.72 -9.79 -6.36
N LYS A 44 -10.14 -10.17 -7.57
CA LYS A 44 -9.23 -10.63 -8.64
C LYS A 44 -8.24 -11.72 -8.16
N GLY A 45 -8.71 -12.63 -7.31
CA GLY A 45 -7.93 -13.74 -6.76
C GLY A 45 -7.00 -13.37 -5.61
N ARG A 46 -7.23 -12.23 -4.95
CA ARG A 46 -6.49 -11.75 -3.77
C ARG A 46 -7.42 -11.53 -2.61
N ASP A 47 -7.02 -11.94 -1.43
CA ASP A 47 -7.73 -11.53 -0.22
C ASP A 47 -7.36 -10.08 0.11
N ILE A 48 -8.38 -9.24 0.24
CA ILE A 48 -8.24 -7.82 0.53
C ILE A 48 -8.96 -7.47 1.83
N GLU A 49 -8.40 -6.50 2.53
CA GLU A 49 -9.06 -5.81 3.63
C GLU A 49 -9.06 -4.30 3.36
N ILE A 50 -10.22 -3.68 3.51
CA ILE A 50 -10.35 -2.23 3.50
C ILE A 50 -10.88 -1.82 4.86
N ASN A 51 -9.99 -1.33 5.72
CA ASN A 51 -10.31 -0.97 7.09
C ASN A 51 -10.05 0.52 7.34
N PRO A 52 -11.07 1.36 7.11
CA PRO A 52 -10.97 2.79 7.43
C PRO A 52 -10.98 3.06 8.94
N GLY A 53 -11.20 2.06 9.81
CA GLY A 53 -11.15 2.21 11.27
C GLY A 53 -9.74 2.03 11.85
N ASP A 54 -8.94 1.14 11.26
CA ASP A 54 -7.57 0.84 11.69
C ASP A 54 -6.57 1.66 10.88
N GLU A 55 -6.39 2.92 11.28
CA GLU A 55 -5.46 3.86 10.64
C GLU A 55 -5.65 4.05 9.13
N TYR A 56 -6.81 3.65 8.59
CA TYR A 56 -7.19 3.81 7.19
C TYR A 56 -6.35 2.99 6.21
N ALA A 57 -6.06 1.75 6.58
CA ALA A 57 -5.35 0.79 5.76
C ALA A 57 -6.23 0.23 4.62
N LEU A 58 -5.63 0.14 3.43
CA LEU A 58 -6.00 -0.86 2.44
C LEU A 58 -4.92 -1.92 2.43
N GLU A 59 -5.32 -3.17 2.60
CA GLU A 59 -4.45 -4.32 2.63
C GLU A 59 -4.80 -5.31 1.53
N ALA A 60 -3.77 -5.91 0.96
CA ALA A 60 -3.88 -6.99 -0.01
C ALA A 60 -2.84 -8.06 0.31
N ASP A 61 -3.27 -9.32 0.23
CA ASP A 61 -2.40 -10.46 0.50
C ASP A 61 -1.25 -10.61 -0.51
N ILE A 62 -0.11 -11.05 0.00
CA ILE A 62 1.06 -11.45 -0.78
C ILE A 62 1.44 -12.85 -0.35
N HIS A 63 1.79 -13.71 -1.31
CA HIS A 63 2.17 -15.08 -1.01
C HIS A 63 3.70 -15.19 -0.89
N GLY A 64 4.22 -14.86 0.30
CA GLY A 64 5.64 -15.03 0.60
C GLY A 64 6.51 -13.97 -0.09
N SER A 65 6.26 -12.69 0.23
CA SER A 65 7.09 -11.59 -0.28
C SER A 65 8.58 -11.81 0.06
N PRO A 66 9.49 -11.69 -0.92
CA PRO A 66 10.93 -11.70 -0.67
C PRO A 66 11.42 -10.35 -0.12
N LEU A 67 10.53 -9.38 0.04
CA LEU A 67 10.78 -8.03 0.54
C LEU A 67 10.11 -7.83 1.90
N TYR A 68 10.83 -7.16 2.79
CA TYR A 68 10.30 -6.55 4.00
C TYR A 68 10.60 -5.04 3.95
N LEU A 69 9.55 -4.24 3.80
CA LEU A 69 9.63 -2.79 3.65
C LEU A 69 8.65 -2.12 4.62
N LYS A 70 9.12 -1.16 5.41
CA LYS A 70 8.25 -0.31 6.23
C LYS A 70 8.70 1.13 6.23
N THR A 71 7.74 2.04 6.13
CA THR A 71 7.95 3.47 6.25
C THR A 71 8.14 3.92 7.71
N GLU A 72 7.61 3.18 8.68
CA GLU A 72 7.63 3.56 10.10
C GLU A 72 7.99 2.39 11.04
N PRO A 73 8.57 2.68 12.23
CA PRO A 73 8.85 1.68 13.26
C PRO A 73 7.57 1.17 13.95
N PRO A 74 7.63 -0.01 14.61
CA PRO A 74 8.80 -0.88 14.70
C PRO A 74 8.96 -1.80 13.48
N GLY A 75 10.21 -2.23 13.23
CA GLY A 75 10.56 -3.18 12.18
C GLY A 75 11.09 -4.49 12.76
N TYR A 76 10.39 -5.60 12.50
CA TYR A 76 10.76 -6.95 12.94
C TYR A 76 10.83 -7.87 11.71
N PRO A 77 11.91 -7.77 10.90
CA PRO A 77 12.10 -8.69 9.79
C PRO A 77 12.24 -10.12 10.31
N GLN A 78 11.82 -11.10 9.50
CA GLN A 78 12.08 -12.52 9.76
C GLN A 78 13.58 -12.84 9.66
N ASP A 79 14.00 -14.00 10.18
CA ASP A 79 15.37 -14.47 10.00
C ASP A 79 15.69 -14.69 8.52
N GLY A 80 16.97 -14.55 8.16
CA GLY A 80 17.45 -14.87 6.81
C GLY A 80 17.28 -13.78 5.75
N VAL A 81 16.82 -12.58 6.12
CA VAL A 81 16.84 -11.40 5.22
C VAL A 81 18.04 -10.49 5.50
N CYS A 82 18.49 -9.80 4.47
CA CYS A 82 19.57 -8.81 4.55
C CYS A 82 19.01 -7.42 4.33
N ARG A 83 19.50 -6.45 5.12
CA ARG A 83 19.27 -5.04 4.84
C ARG A 83 19.94 -4.68 3.52
N PHE A 84 19.28 -3.91 2.67
CA PHE A 84 19.86 -3.45 1.40
C PHE A 84 19.81 -1.93 1.26
N THR A 85 20.56 -1.36 0.31
CA THR A 85 20.42 0.04 -0.13
C THR A 85 20.19 0.10 -1.64
N THR A 86 19.35 1.03 -2.08
CA THR A 86 19.05 1.18 -3.51
C THR A 86 20.00 2.14 -4.22
N GLY A 87 20.69 2.99 -3.45
CA GLY A 87 21.48 4.10 -4.01
C GLY A 87 20.62 5.27 -4.50
N ASP A 88 19.30 5.20 -4.29
CA ASP A 88 18.32 6.27 -4.46
C ASP A 88 17.94 6.80 -3.06
N GLU A 89 18.42 7.99 -2.74
CA GLU A 89 18.20 8.61 -1.43
C GLU A 89 16.72 8.82 -1.10
N GLN A 90 15.86 9.05 -2.11
CA GLN A 90 14.43 9.25 -1.88
C GLN A 90 13.78 7.95 -1.44
N PHE A 91 14.08 6.86 -2.14
CA PHE A 91 13.58 5.53 -1.77
C PHE A 91 14.12 5.10 -0.41
N ASP A 92 15.44 5.21 -0.22
CA ASP A 92 16.12 4.76 1.00
C ASP A 92 15.70 5.58 2.23
N SER A 93 15.30 6.85 2.06
CA SER A 93 14.73 7.67 3.14
C SER A 93 13.27 7.33 3.41
N LEU A 94 12.49 7.01 2.38
CA LEU A 94 11.09 6.63 2.53
C LEU A 94 10.92 5.29 3.25
N PHE A 95 11.83 4.34 3.00
CA PHE A 95 11.84 3.03 3.63
C PHE A 95 13.07 2.84 4.54
N PRO A 96 13.03 3.38 5.77
CA PRO A 96 14.13 3.19 6.73
C PRO A 96 14.32 1.71 7.12
N PHE A 97 13.24 0.93 7.13
CA PHE A 97 13.27 -0.52 7.31
C PHE A 97 13.12 -1.19 5.96
N ARG A 98 14.23 -1.64 5.40
CA ARG A 98 14.28 -2.27 4.08
C ARG A 98 15.18 -3.49 4.09
N TYR A 99 14.57 -4.65 3.90
CA TYR A 99 15.24 -5.93 3.92
C TYR A 99 14.70 -6.78 2.78
N ALA A 100 15.54 -7.68 2.28
CA ALA A 100 15.17 -8.63 1.25
C ALA A 100 15.90 -9.95 1.48
N GLU A 101 15.44 -11.02 0.83
CA GLU A 101 16.24 -12.25 0.75
C GLU A 101 17.64 -11.95 0.18
N PRO A 102 18.70 -12.69 0.58
CA PRO A 102 20.08 -12.34 0.27
C PRO A 102 20.37 -12.24 -1.24
N SER A 103 19.78 -13.13 -2.04
CA SER A 103 19.91 -13.12 -3.50
C SER A 103 19.29 -11.86 -4.12
N LEU A 104 18.13 -11.44 -3.61
CA LEU A 104 17.43 -10.25 -4.07
C LEU A 104 18.13 -8.96 -3.60
N ALA A 105 18.58 -8.92 -2.35
CA ALA A 105 19.39 -7.83 -1.80
C ALA A 105 20.66 -7.62 -2.63
N GLY A 106 21.39 -8.69 -2.96
CA GLY A 106 22.58 -8.62 -3.79
C GLY A 106 22.32 -8.09 -5.21
N ARG A 107 21.15 -8.42 -5.80
CA ARG A 107 20.74 -7.85 -7.10
C ARG A 107 20.40 -6.36 -7.00
N ILE A 108 19.69 -5.94 -5.95
CA ILE A 108 19.33 -4.54 -5.73
C ILE A 108 20.60 -3.69 -5.56
N GLU A 109 21.59 -4.19 -4.82
CA GLU A 109 22.83 -3.46 -4.55
C GLU A 109 23.83 -3.49 -5.71
N LEU A 110 23.63 -4.35 -6.71
CA LEU A 110 24.56 -4.53 -7.82
C LEU A 110 24.78 -3.25 -8.63
N SER A 111 23.70 -2.53 -8.93
CA SER A 111 23.73 -1.24 -9.63
C SER A 111 22.41 -0.48 -9.46
N ARG A 112 22.42 0.83 -9.72
CA ARG A 112 21.18 1.64 -9.75
C ARG A 112 20.19 1.16 -10.81
N GLU A 113 20.68 0.61 -11.91
CA GLU A 113 19.83 0.09 -12.99
C GLU A 113 19.13 -1.20 -12.56
N GLU A 114 19.87 -2.14 -11.96
CA GLU A 114 19.29 -3.39 -11.45
C GLU A 114 18.36 -3.14 -10.26
N SER A 115 18.70 -2.21 -9.36
CA SER A 115 17.80 -1.73 -8.31
C SER A 115 16.47 -1.25 -8.88
N ARG A 116 16.49 -0.39 -9.91
CA ARG A 116 15.27 0.11 -10.57
C ARG A 116 14.48 -0.99 -11.25
N ARG A 117 15.13 -1.98 -11.84
CA ARG A 117 14.48 -3.12 -12.48
C ARG A 117 13.80 -4.03 -11.47
N VAL A 118 14.51 -4.39 -10.40
CA VAL A 118 14.00 -5.27 -9.34
C VAL A 118 12.89 -4.58 -8.56
N LEU A 119 13.07 -3.32 -8.20
CA LEU A 119 12.09 -2.55 -7.43
C LEU A 119 11.12 -1.77 -8.32
N HIS A 120 11.05 -2.09 -9.62
CA HIS A 120 10.17 -1.42 -10.58
C HIS A 120 8.72 -1.32 -10.07
N PRO A 121 8.12 -2.37 -9.46
CA PRO A 121 6.76 -2.27 -8.92
C PRO A 121 6.61 -1.21 -7.82
N LEU A 122 7.61 -1.07 -6.96
CA LEU A 122 7.60 -0.06 -5.92
C LEU A 122 7.75 1.31 -6.52
N TYR A 123 8.71 1.52 -7.42
CA TYR A 123 8.89 2.80 -8.10
C TYR A 123 7.63 3.21 -8.88
N TRP A 124 6.99 2.26 -9.54
CA TRP A 124 5.71 2.47 -10.22
C TRP A 124 4.64 2.96 -9.24
N PHE A 125 4.45 2.25 -8.12
CA PHE A 125 3.45 2.60 -7.12
C PHE A 125 3.76 3.95 -6.45
N LEU A 126 5.01 4.21 -6.10
CA LEU A 126 5.47 5.47 -5.52
C LEU A 126 5.34 6.65 -6.48
N GLY A 127 5.50 6.43 -7.79
CA GLY A 127 5.25 7.46 -8.81
C GLY A 127 3.80 7.95 -8.80
N ARG A 128 2.86 7.05 -8.54
CA ARG A 128 1.42 7.34 -8.53
C ARG A 128 0.93 7.86 -7.18
N TRP A 129 1.37 7.22 -6.09
CA TRP A 129 0.83 7.44 -4.75
C TRP A 129 1.81 8.05 -3.76
N GLY A 130 3.10 8.17 -4.08
CA GLY A 130 4.14 8.58 -3.13
C GLY A 130 3.88 9.95 -2.48
N LYS A 131 3.31 10.91 -3.22
CA LYS A 131 2.92 12.23 -2.69
C LYS A 131 1.67 12.21 -1.81
N LYS A 132 0.93 11.10 -1.82
CA LYS A 132 -0.25 10.83 -1.02
C LYS A 132 0.01 9.74 0.02
N LEU A 133 1.21 9.17 0.10
CA LEU A 133 1.50 8.02 0.96
C LEU A 133 1.75 8.49 2.39
N GLY A 134 0.95 8.00 3.33
CA GLY A 134 1.16 8.23 4.76
C GLY A 134 2.05 7.14 5.33
N ARG A 135 1.69 5.88 5.09
CA ARG A 135 2.46 4.71 5.50
C ARG A 135 2.37 3.62 4.43
N MET A 136 3.41 2.80 4.37
CA MET A 136 3.41 1.59 3.57
C MET A 136 4.19 0.50 4.27
N LYS A 137 3.63 -0.69 4.23
CA LYS A 137 4.25 -1.93 4.67
C LYS A 137 4.15 -2.95 3.54
N ILE A 138 5.25 -3.63 3.27
CA ILE A 138 5.26 -4.91 2.56
C ILE A 138 5.99 -5.89 3.47
N ASP A 139 5.36 -7.02 3.75
CA ASP A 139 5.99 -8.14 4.46
C ASP A 139 5.59 -9.47 3.79
N TRP A 140 5.97 -10.60 4.40
CA TRP A 140 5.72 -11.94 3.87
C TRP A 140 4.22 -12.27 3.68
N SER A 141 3.33 -11.53 4.36
CA SER A 141 1.89 -11.80 4.39
C SER A 141 1.08 -10.85 3.51
N GLY A 142 1.58 -9.64 3.25
CA GLY A 142 0.80 -8.67 2.48
C GLY A 142 1.45 -7.32 2.28
N ALA A 143 0.79 -6.53 1.45
CA ALA A 143 1.00 -5.10 1.34
C ALA A 143 -0.12 -4.37 2.07
N ALA A 144 0.25 -3.43 2.94
CA ALA A 144 -0.67 -2.51 3.58
C ALA A 144 -0.26 -1.07 3.23
N VAL A 145 -1.21 -0.29 2.74
CA VAL A 145 -1.00 1.12 2.40
C VAL A 145 -1.98 1.98 3.14
N HIS A 146 -1.44 3.05 3.71
CA HIS A 146 -2.18 4.15 4.29
C HIS A 146 -1.85 5.37 3.46
N LEU A 147 -2.87 6.01 2.90
CA LEU A 147 -2.65 7.33 2.31
C LEU A 147 -2.63 8.37 3.43
N MET A 148 -1.78 9.38 3.28
CA MET A 148 -1.90 10.61 4.03
C MET A 148 -3.35 11.05 3.89
N PRO A 149 -4.05 11.30 5.00
CA PRO A 149 -5.41 11.78 4.92
C PRO A 149 -5.43 13.01 4.03
N GLY A 150 -6.53 13.16 3.29
CA GLY A 150 -6.80 14.41 2.61
C GLY A 150 -6.75 15.54 3.65
N HIS A 151 -5.62 16.25 3.70
CA HIS A 151 -5.38 17.61 4.17
C HIS A 151 -4.98 17.82 5.64
N GLN A 152 -3.82 18.47 5.80
CA GLN A 152 -3.52 19.29 6.97
C GLN A 152 -4.53 20.44 7.03
N ASP A 153 -5.46 20.38 7.96
CA ASP A 153 -5.96 21.57 8.66
C ASP A 153 -5.80 21.33 10.16
N ARG A 154 -5.23 22.31 10.85
CA ARG A 154 -4.78 22.24 12.26
C ARG A 154 -5.91 22.07 13.29
N LEU A 155 -7.16 21.87 12.89
CA LEU A 155 -8.32 22.03 13.78
C LEU A 155 -9.23 20.80 13.93
N ASP A 156 -8.98 19.67 13.26
CA ASP A 156 -9.80 18.46 13.50
C ASP A 156 -9.02 17.39 14.25
N SER A 157 -9.37 17.24 15.53
CA SER A 157 -8.85 16.24 16.44
C SER A 157 -9.30 14.83 16.02
N GLY A 158 -8.55 14.18 15.14
CA GLY A 158 -8.29 12.75 15.32
C GLY A 158 -8.92 11.73 14.37
N GLN A 159 -9.49 12.08 13.21
CA GLN A 159 -9.97 11.05 12.25
C GLN A 159 -9.57 11.36 10.78
N ARG A 160 -8.87 10.42 10.13
CA ARG A 160 -7.99 10.58 8.96
C ARG A 160 -8.46 9.80 7.70
N TYR A 161 -9.51 10.22 7.01
CA TYR A 161 -10.14 9.41 5.94
C TYR A 161 -9.42 9.37 4.58
N LEU A 162 -9.46 8.22 3.89
CA LEU A 162 -9.23 8.13 2.44
C LEU A 162 -10.23 9.03 1.69
N LEU A 163 -9.79 9.65 0.59
CA LEU A 163 -10.71 10.32 -0.32
C LEU A 163 -11.55 9.26 -1.04
N ALA A 164 -12.85 9.50 -1.14
CA ALA A 164 -13.79 8.61 -1.82
C ALA A 164 -13.38 8.31 -3.28
N GLU A 165 -12.78 9.29 -3.95
CA GLU A 165 -12.28 9.20 -5.33
C GLU A 165 -10.98 8.39 -5.47
N ASP A 166 -10.23 8.22 -4.38
CA ASP A 166 -8.96 7.46 -4.40
C ASP A 166 -9.18 5.97 -4.09
N LEU A 167 -10.29 5.59 -3.44
CA LEU A 167 -10.50 4.25 -2.90
C LEU A 167 -10.40 3.13 -3.96
N GLU A 168 -11.14 3.26 -5.06
CA GLU A 168 -11.18 2.22 -6.09
C GLU A 168 -9.85 2.15 -6.87
N SER A 169 -9.29 3.30 -7.24
CA SER A 169 -7.99 3.37 -7.94
C SER A 169 -6.85 2.82 -7.08
N LEU A 170 -6.85 3.11 -5.79
CA LEU A 170 -5.86 2.57 -4.85
C LEU A 170 -5.98 1.05 -4.74
N LEU A 171 -7.20 0.52 -4.65
CA LEU A 171 -7.43 -0.92 -4.62
C LEU A 171 -6.88 -1.60 -5.88
N GLU A 172 -7.18 -1.03 -7.05
CA GLU A 172 -6.69 -1.55 -8.33
C GLU A 172 -5.16 -1.55 -8.41
N ASP A 173 -4.54 -0.43 -8.04
CA ASP A 173 -3.08 -0.30 -8.07
C ASP A 173 -2.40 -1.20 -7.03
N MET A 174 -3.04 -1.43 -5.87
CA MET A 174 -2.56 -2.37 -4.86
C MET A 174 -2.60 -3.82 -5.34
N VAL A 175 -3.66 -4.24 -6.04
CA VAL A 175 -3.72 -5.58 -6.64
C VAL A 175 -2.64 -5.77 -7.71
N LEU A 176 -2.35 -4.74 -8.50
CA LEU A 176 -1.27 -4.77 -9.48
C LEU A 176 0.11 -4.85 -8.79
N LEU A 177 0.31 -4.08 -7.73
CA LEU A 177 1.53 -4.09 -6.94
C LEU A 177 1.83 -5.48 -6.37
N VAL A 178 0.88 -6.09 -5.66
CA VAL A 178 1.09 -7.41 -5.02
C VAL A 178 1.38 -8.51 -6.04
N ARG A 179 0.71 -8.49 -7.20
CA ARG A 179 0.97 -9.44 -8.29
C ARG A 179 2.38 -9.28 -8.85
N ALA A 180 2.85 -8.04 -9.01
CA ALA A 180 4.18 -7.79 -9.50
C ALA A 180 5.28 -8.15 -8.48
N ILE A 181 4.98 -8.06 -7.17
CA ILE A 181 5.87 -8.57 -6.12
C ILE A 181 5.96 -10.10 -6.16
N ASP A 182 4.85 -10.80 -6.39
CA ASP A 182 4.87 -12.26 -6.58
C ASP A 182 5.68 -12.67 -7.81
N ASP A 183 5.61 -11.90 -8.90
CA ASP A 183 6.45 -12.14 -10.08
C ASP A 183 7.95 -12.01 -9.74
N ILE A 184 8.33 -11.01 -8.94
CA ILE A 184 9.72 -10.87 -8.45
C ILE A 184 10.11 -12.07 -7.59
N ALA A 185 9.23 -12.51 -6.68
CA ALA A 185 9.45 -13.68 -5.84
C ALA A 185 9.69 -14.95 -6.69
N ALA A 186 8.99 -15.07 -7.82
CA ALA A 186 9.15 -16.14 -8.79
C ALA A 186 10.34 -15.95 -9.75
N GLY A 187 11.15 -14.89 -9.57
CA GLY A 187 12.31 -14.59 -10.43
C GLY A 187 11.95 -14.04 -11.82
N LYS A 188 10.72 -13.56 -12.00
CA LYS A 188 10.21 -12.97 -13.25
C LYS A 188 10.34 -11.45 -13.24
N GLU A 189 10.29 -10.85 -14.42
CA GLU A 189 10.16 -9.39 -14.56
C GLU A 189 8.71 -8.95 -14.37
N SER A 190 8.53 -7.76 -13.79
CA SER A 190 7.19 -7.20 -13.59
C SER A 190 6.58 -6.74 -14.92
N ASN A 191 5.35 -7.11 -15.19
CA ASN A 191 4.58 -6.66 -16.36
C ASN A 191 3.70 -5.43 -16.09
N LEU A 192 4.16 -4.53 -15.21
CA LEU A 192 3.41 -3.32 -14.90
C LEU A 192 3.46 -2.31 -16.05
N PRO A 193 2.39 -1.54 -16.28
CA PRO A 193 2.39 -0.49 -17.29
C PRO A 193 3.42 0.60 -16.95
N GLU A 194 3.99 1.23 -17.97
CA GLU A 194 4.82 2.42 -17.79
C GLU A 194 3.97 3.57 -17.20
N ASN A 195 4.58 4.37 -16.33
CA ASN A 195 3.95 5.51 -15.65
C ASN A 195 3.88 6.76 -16.53
#